data_AF-A0A7X7LV75-F1
#
_entry.id   AF-A0A7X7LV75-F1
#
_cell.length_a   1.000
_cell.length_b   1.000
_cell.length_c   1.000
_cell.angle_alpha   90.00
_cell.angle_beta   90.00
_cell.angle_gamma   90.00
#
_symmetry.space_group_name_H-M   'P 1'
#
loop_
_entity.id
_entity.type
_entity.pdbx_description
1 polymer ?
#
loop_
_entity_poly.entity_id
_entity_poly.type
_entity_poly.pdbx_seq_one_letter_code
_entity_poly.pdbx_strand_id
1 'polypeptide(L)'
;MRRETAYKLAGRHHEKTVPGTGLVKTRELRFKRIPSGQAEHAWRALRMLKDLHVERSQHALSLIVRYSVLDYSMEGIETGLREAGFVLDNSLYMKLVRALVYFTEETQRHNLLSPERLIKQSNEVYIQAWDKQAHGDHDEVPVELREYK
;
A
#
# COMPACT_ATOMS: atom_id res chain seq x y z
N MET A 1 -5.12 17.23 29.45
CA MET A 1 -6.12 16.17 29.26
C MET A 1 -5.91 15.51 27.90
N ARG A 2 -5.27 14.33 27.87
CA ARG A 2 -5.27 13.50 26.65
C ARG A 2 -6.67 12.92 26.52
N ARG A 3 -7.42 13.30 25.49
CA ARG A 3 -8.69 12.65 25.17
C ARG A 3 -8.35 11.22 24.78
N GLU A 4 -8.48 10.30 25.73
CA GLU A 4 -8.49 8.88 25.41
C GLU A 4 -9.61 8.69 24.42
N THR A 5 -9.26 8.22 23.22
CA THR A 5 -10.22 7.99 22.17
C THR A 5 -11.18 6.91 22.68
N ALA A 6 -12.49 7.05 22.41
CA ALA A 6 -13.55 6.13 22.87
C ALA A 6 -13.25 4.63 22.59
N TYR A 7 -12.33 4.38 21.67
CA TYR A 7 -11.69 3.11 21.34
C TYR A 7 -11.07 2.37 22.54
N LYS A 8 -10.35 3.04 23.46
CA LYS A 8 -9.75 2.38 24.64
C LYS A 8 -10.78 1.95 25.68
N LEU A 9 -11.85 2.73 25.84
CA LEU A 9 -12.93 2.47 26.80
C LEU A 9 -13.79 1.27 26.42
N ALA A 10 -13.83 0.90 25.14
CA ALA A 10 -14.66 -0.20 24.64
C ALA A 10 -14.01 -1.60 24.74
N GLY A 11 -12.76 -1.71 25.23
CA GLY A 11 -12.09 -3.00 25.49
C GLY A 11 -11.84 -3.88 24.26
N ARG A 12 -11.99 -3.37 23.03
CA ARG A 12 -11.80 -4.17 21.80
C ARG A 12 -10.34 -4.08 21.34
N HIS A 13 -9.66 -5.22 21.27
CA HIS A 13 -8.35 -5.33 20.62
C HIS A 13 -8.50 -5.13 19.11
N HIS A 14 -7.85 -4.09 18.58
CA HIS A 14 -7.80 -3.78 17.15
C HIS A 14 -6.63 -4.52 16.50
N GLU A 15 -6.74 -5.84 16.36
CA GLU A 15 -5.69 -6.69 15.77
C GLU A 15 -6.04 -7.20 14.37
N LYS A 16 -7.04 -6.59 13.70
CA LYS A 16 -7.36 -6.94 12.32
C LYS A 16 -6.58 -6.05 11.37
N THR A 17 -5.53 -6.60 10.76
CA THR A 17 -4.85 -6.02 9.60
C THR A 17 -5.86 -5.87 8.47
N VAL A 18 -6.06 -4.66 7.98
CA VAL A 18 -6.91 -4.42 6.79
C VAL A 18 -6.26 -5.16 5.61
N PRO A 19 -6.98 -6.02 4.88
CA PRO A 19 -6.44 -6.66 3.68
C PRO A 19 -6.19 -5.59 2.62
N GLY A 20 -4.93 -5.18 2.49
CA GLY A 20 -4.48 -4.22 1.48
C GLY A 20 -4.16 -4.89 0.16
N THR A 21 -4.68 -4.38 -0.95
CA THR A 21 -4.20 -4.76 -2.29
C THR A 21 -2.99 -3.91 -2.67
N GLY A 22 -2.13 -4.45 -3.55
CA GLY A 22 -0.98 -3.71 -4.06
C GLY A 22 0.06 -3.33 -2.99
N LEU A 23 0.29 -4.21 -2.00
CA LEU A 23 1.30 -4.00 -0.95
C LEU A 23 2.73 -4.05 -1.50
N VAL A 24 2.97 -4.93 -2.47
CA VAL A 24 4.27 -5.06 -3.12
C VAL A 24 4.43 -3.97 -4.18
N LYS A 25 5.44 -3.12 -4.02
CA LYS A 25 5.83 -2.07 -4.95
C LYS A 25 7.07 -2.49 -5.71
N THR A 26 7.12 -2.14 -6.99
CA THR A 26 8.34 -2.24 -7.81
C THR A 26 8.68 -0.83 -8.29
N ARG A 27 9.87 -0.33 -7.97
CA ARG A 27 10.33 1.03 -8.27
C ARG A 27 11.71 1.01 -8.90
N GLU A 28 11.99 2.04 -9.70
CA GLU A 28 13.32 2.25 -10.27
C GLU A 28 14.05 3.34 -9.47
N LEU A 29 15.23 2.99 -8.96
CA LEU A 29 16.20 3.92 -8.39
C LEU A 29 17.14 4.40 -9.50
N ARG A 30 17.20 5.71 -9.74
CA ARG A 30 18.12 6.30 -10.71
C ARG A 30 19.23 7.10 -10.03
N PHE A 31 20.45 6.89 -10.50
CA PHE A 31 21.66 7.50 -9.99
C PHE A 31 22.21 8.53 -10.98
N LYS A 32 22.95 9.53 -10.47
CA LYS A 32 23.77 10.37 -11.35
C LYS A 32 24.94 9.57 -11.94
N ARG A 33 25.56 10.09 -12.99
CA ARG A 33 26.76 9.48 -13.56
C ARG A 33 27.97 9.54 -12.62
N ILE A 34 28.02 10.56 -11.76
CA ILE A 34 29.12 10.82 -10.82
C ILE A 34 28.53 10.80 -9.40
N PRO A 35 29.16 10.11 -8.45
CA PRO A 35 30.39 9.30 -8.57
C PRO A 35 30.19 8.01 -9.39
N SER A 36 31.24 7.56 -10.09
CA SER A 36 31.19 6.34 -10.90
C SER A 36 31.06 5.09 -10.03
N GLY A 37 30.43 4.03 -10.56
CA GLY A 37 30.23 2.77 -9.83
C GLY A 37 29.21 2.83 -8.68
N GLN A 38 28.58 3.99 -8.44
CA GLN A 38 27.66 4.15 -7.32
C GLN A 38 26.44 3.24 -7.38
N ALA A 39 25.92 2.94 -8.58
CA ALA A 39 24.80 2.02 -8.74
C ALA A 39 25.17 0.60 -8.29
N GLU A 40 26.40 0.14 -8.57
CA GLU A 40 26.86 -1.17 -8.11
C GLU A 40 27.13 -1.21 -6.60
N HIS A 41 27.70 -0.15 -6.04
CA HIS A 41 27.87 -0.03 -4.59
C HIS A 41 26.52 -0.01 -3.87
N ALA A 42 25.53 0.73 -4.40
CA ALA A 42 24.19 0.77 -3.88
C ALA A 42 23.51 -0.61 -3.98
N TRP A 43 23.68 -1.32 -5.10
CA TRP A 43 23.17 -2.67 -5.25
C TRP A 43 23.69 -3.63 -4.18
N ARG A 44 25.00 -3.59 -3.89
CA ARG A 44 25.60 -4.40 -2.81
C ARG A 44 25.04 -4.02 -1.44
N ALA A 45 24.91 -2.73 -1.15
CA ALA A 45 24.42 -2.24 0.13
C ALA A 45 22.94 -2.62 0.36
N LEU A 46 22.08 -2.37 -0.64
CA LEU A 46 20.64 -2.61 -0.52
C LEU A 46 20.30 -4.11 -0.42
N ARG A 47 21.09 -5.01 -1.02
CA ARG A 47 20.89 -6.47 -0.90
C ARG A 47 21.11 -7.01 0.51
N MET A 48 21.73 -6.23 1.39
CA MET A 48 21.90 -6.60 2.80
C MET A 48 20.63 -6.34 3.62
N LEU A 49 19.67 -5.58 3.09
CA LEU A 49 18.41 -5.29 3.75
C LEU A 49 17.46 -6.48 3.62
N LYS A 50 16.88 -6.88 4.74
CA LYS A 50 15.93 -8.00 4.83
C LYS A 50 14.67 -7.67 4.02
N ASP A 51 14.12 -8.63 3.29
CA ASP A 51 12.84 -8.49 2.57
C ASP A 51 12.80 -7.36 1.51
N LEU A 52 13.96 -6.81 1.13
CA LEU A 52 14.13 -5.89 0.00
C LEU A 52 14.79 -6.63 -1.18
N HIS A 53 14.05 -6.80 -2.27
CA HIS A 53 14.58 -7.41 -3.49
C HIS A 53 15.15 -6.35 -4.42
N VAL A 54 16.36 -6.58 -4.94
CA VAL A 54 17.09 -5.60 -5.76
C VAL A 54 17.67 -6.26 -7.00
N GLU A 55 17.24 -5.78 -8.16
CA GLU A 55 17.68 -6.23 -9.48
C GLU A 55 18.41 -5.11 -10.22
N ARG A 56 19.34 -5.49 -11.08
CA ARG A 56 19.95 -4.55 -12.04
C ARG A 56 18.93 -4.25 -13.13
N SER A 57 18.80 -2.99 -13.51
CA SER A 57 17.99 -2.63 -14.66
C SER A 57 18.79 -2.80 -15.96
N GLN A 58 18.13 -2.56 -17.10
CA GLN A 58 18.81 -2.48 -18.41
C GLN A 58 19.73 -1.25 -18.53
N HIS A 59 19.58 -0.26 -17.65
CA HIS A 59 20.39 0.96 -17.62
C HIS A 59 21.46 0.88 -16.52
N ALA A 60 22.71 1.16 -16.88
CA ALA A 60 23.86 1.07 -15.95
C ALA A 60 23.79 2.01 -14.73
N LEU A 61 22.95 3.05 -14.77
CA LEU A 61 22.76 4.01 -13.69
C LEU A 61 21.40 3.85 -12.99
N SER A 62 20.76 2.68 -13.11
CA SER A 62 19.55 2.42 -12.35
C SER A 62 19.44 1.00 -11.81
N LEU A 63 18.66 0.87 -10.75
CA LEU A 63 18.34 -0.39 -10.09
C LEU A 63 16.82 -0.51 -9.97
N ILE A 64 16.32 -1.73 -10.02
CA ILE A 64 14.91 -2.03 -9.75
C ILE A 64 14.84 -2.57 -8.33
N VAL A 65 14.03 -1.94 -7.49
CA VAL A 65 13.76 -2.39 -6.12
C VAL A 65 12.32 -2.88 -6.02
N ARG A 66 12.14 -4.00 -5.33
CA ARG A 66 10.82 -4.53 -5.01
C ARG A 66 10.72 -4.77 -3.51
N TYR A 67 9.70 -4.18 -2.89
CA TYR A 67 9.48 -4.19 -1.46
C TYR A 67 7.99 -4.14 -1.11
N SER A 68 7.67 -4.53 0.11
CA SER A 68 6.36 -4.31 0.71
C SER A 68 6.28 -2.91 1.30
N VAL A 69 5.20 -2.16 1.01
CA VAL A 69 4.96 -0.80 1.52
C VAL A 69 4.77 -0.75 3.06
N LEU A 70 4.58 -1.91 3.69
CA LEU A 70 4.51 -2.04 5.14
C LEU A 70 5.90 -2.04 5.78
N ASP A 71 6.91 -2.53 5.06
CA ASP A 71 8.27 -2.71 5.56
C ASP A 71 9.19 -1.56 5.12
N TYR A 72 9.00 -1.07 3.90
CA TYR A 72 9.83 -0.02 3.29
C TYR A 72 8.99 1.02 2.56
N SER A 73 9.54 2.23 2.40
CA SER A 73 9.04 3.25 1.49
C SER A 73 10.13 3.69 0.53
N MET A 74 9.75 4.16 -0.67
CA MET A 74 10.72 4.69 -1.63
C MET A 74 11.51 5.85 -1.02
N GLU A 75 10.83 6.73 -0.27
CA GLU A 75 11.43 7.87 0.39
C GLU A 75 12.47 7.45 1.44
N GLY A 76 12.17 6.44 2.25
CA GLY A 76 13.09 5.93 3.25
C GLY A 76 14.35 5.31 2.62
N ILE A 77 14.17 4.49 1.58
CA ILE A 77 15.29 3.88 0.83
C ILE A 77 16.17 4.97 0.22
N GLU A 78 15.58 5.95 -0.46
CA GLU A 78 16.36 7.03 -1.07
C GLU A 78 17.04 7.94 -0.05
N THR A 79 16.41 8.17 1.10
CA THR A 79 17.01 8.96 2.20
C THR A 79 18.22 8.24 2.78
N GLY A 80 18.10 6.96 3.09
CA GLY A 80 19.23 6.15 3.56
C GLY A 80 20.38 6.08 2.54
N LEU A 81 20.07 6.02 1.24
CA LEU A 81 21.08 6.12 0.19
C LEU A 81 21.77 7.50 0.18
N ARG A 82 21.02 8.60 0.31
CA ARG A 82 21.62 9.95 0.38
C ARG A 82 22.51 10.11 1.62
N GLU A 83 22.07 9.62 2.77
CA GLU A 83 22.83 9.64 4.02
C GLU A 83 24.13 8.81 3.92
N ALA A 84 24.09 7.69 3.19
CA ALA A 84 25.27 6.88 2.88
C ALA A 84 26.18 7.49 1.79
N GLY A 85 25.88 8.69 1.28
CA GLY A 85 26.70 9.42 0.31
C GLY A 85 26.41 9.11 -1.17
N PHE A 86 25.34 8.38 -1.48
CA PHE A 86 24.94 8.13 -2.87
C PHE A 86 24.26 9.36 -3.48
N VAL A 87 24.52 9.61 -4.77
CA VAL A 87 23.98 10.76 -5.49
C VAL A 87 22.92 10.29 -6.50
N LEU A 88 21.66 10.41 -6.08
CA LEU A 88 20.52 10.06 -6.91
C LEU A 88 20.24 11.12 -7.99
N ASP A 89 19.60 10.72 -9.08
CA ASP A 89 19.15 11.66 -10.12
C ASP A 89 18.23 12.71 -9.50
N ASN A 90 18.40 13.97 -9.89
CA ASN A 90 17.65 15.11 -9.37
C ASN A 90 17.07 15.99 -10.48
N SER A 91 16.92 15.42 -11.69
CA SER A 91 16.19 16.04 -12.79
C SER A 91 14.74 16.37 -12.36
N LEU A 92 14.15 17.40 -12.97
CA LEU A 92 12.77 17.82 -12.66
C LEU A 92 11.79 16.65 -12.82
N TYR A 93 11.94 15.87 -13.89
CA TYR A 93 11.14 14.68 -14.13
C TYR A 93 11.22 13.68 -12.96
N MET A 94 12.43 13.34 -12.50
CA MET A 94 12.60 12.43 -11.36
C MET A 94 12.04 12.99 -10.05
N LYS A 95 12.13 14.31 -9.82
CA LYS A 95 11.51 14.94 -8.66
C LYS A 95 9.99 14.78 -8.65
N LEU A 96 9.34 14.95 -9.80
CA LEU A 96 7.88 14.79 -9.93
C LEU A 96 7.47 13.33 -9.72
N VAL A 97 8.20 12.38 -10.32
CA VAL A 97 7.96 10.95 -10.09
C VAL A 97 8.09 10.60 -8.62
N ARG A 98 9.16 11.05 -7.94
CA ARG A 98 9.34 10.84 -6.49
C ARG A 98 8.20 11.42 -5.68
N ALA A 99 7.81 12.67 -5.93
CA ALA A 99 6.73 13.32 -5.19
C ALA A 99 5.43 12.51 -5.27
N LEU A 100 5.08 12.00 -6.45
CA LEU A 100 3.91 11.14 -6.63
C LEU A 100 4.05 9.81 -5.88
N VAL A 101 5.22 9.16 -6.00
CA VAL A 101 5.49 7.89 -5.33
C VAL A 101 5.41 8.04 -3.81
N TYR A 102 6.02 9.09 -3.26
CA TYR A 102 6.05 9.35 -1.82
C TYR A 102 4.64 9.60 -1.30
N PHE A 103 3.90 10.47 -1.97
CA PHE A 103 2.53 10.78 -1.59
C PHE A 103 1.63 9.54 -1.62
N THR A 104 1.71 8.73 -2.68
CA THR A 104 0.86 7.54 -2.82
C THR A 104 1.22 6.44 -1.82
N GLU A 105 2.51 6.20 -1.59
CA GLU A 105 2.96 5.19 -0.62
C GLU A 105 2.65 5.62 0.82
N GLU A 106 2.89 6.89 1.16
CA GLU A 106 2.56 7.40 2.49
C GLU A 106 1.05 7.36 2.75
N THR A 107 0.24 7.75 1.76
CA THR A 107 -1.23 7.66 1.87
C THR A 107 -1.70 6.21 2.04
N GLN A 108 -1.15 5.29 1.26
CA GLN A 108 -1.49 3.87 1.38
C GLN A 108 -1.10 3.33 2.75
N ARG A 109 0.12 3.59 3.21
CA ARG A 109 0.61 3.16 4.51
C ARG A 109 -0.22 3.75 5.65
N HIS A 110 -0.57 5.04 5.56
CA HIS A 110 -1.47 5.69 6.52
C HIS A 110 -2.84 5.01 6.56
N ASN A 111 -3.42 4.65 5.42
CA ASN A 111 -4.71 3.97 5.36
C ASN A 111 -4.64 2.53 5.89
N LEU A 112 -3.55 1.81 5.66
CA LEU A 112 -3.35 0.45 6.14
C LEU A 112 -3.10 0.38 7.66
N LEU A 113 -2.42 1.38 8.22
CA LEU A 113 -2.14 1.49 9.65
C LEU A 113 -3.26 2.19 10.41
N SER A 114 -4.18 2.86 9.71
CA SER A 114 -5.32 3.51 10.34
C SER A 114 -6.24 2.45 10.94
N PRO A 115 -6.59 2.57 12.24
CA PRO A 115 -7.54 1.65 12.84
C PRO A 115 -8.87 1.74 12.08
N GLU A 116 -9.51 0.59 11.84
CA GLU A 116 -10.86 0.57 11.29
C GLU A 116 -11.74 1.52 12.11
N ARG A 117 -12.38 2.46 11.42
CA ARG A 117 -13.38 3.31 12.06
C ARG A 117 -14.47 2.38 12.57
N LEU A 118 -14.84 2.53 13.84
CA LEU A 118 -16.06 1.96 14.41
C LEU A 118 -17.25 2.63 13.72
N ILE A 119 -17.55 2.22 12.49
CA ILE A 119 -18.82 2.51 11.87
C ILE A 119 -19.84 1.74 12.71
N LYS A 120 -20.94 2.40 13.10
CA LYS A 120 -22.08 1.67 13.65
C LYS A 120 -22.34 0.48 12.71
N GLN A 121 -22.57 -0.72 13.22
CA GLN A 121 -22.93 -1.88 12.39
C GLN A 121 -24.34 -1.71 11.76
N SER A 122 -24.65 -0.54 11.23
CA SER A 122 -25.86 -0.25 10.46
C SER A 122 -25.92 -1.08 9.18
N ASN A 123 -24.80 -1.66 8.73
CA ASN A 123 -24.81 -2.60 7.61
C ASN A 123 -25.76 -3.78 7.87
N GLU A 124 -25.83 -4.30 9.09
CA GLU A 124 -26.80 -5.35 9.43
C GLU A 124 -28.25 -4.84 9.30
N VAL A 125 -28.51 -3.59 9.68
CA VAL A 125 -29.81 -2.95 9.53
C VAL A 125 -30.15 -2.75 8.04
N TYR A 126 -29.18 -2.35 7.21
CA TYR A 126 -29.37 -2.21 5.77
C TYR A 126 -29.56 -3.57 5.08
N ILE A 127 -28.83 -4.62 5.51
CA ILE A 127 -29.03 -6.00 5.03
C ILE A 127 -30.43 -6.48 5.39
N GLN A 128 -30.88 -6.27 6.64
CA GLN A 128 -32.23 -6.63 7.07
C GLN A 128 -33.32 -5.82 6.37
N ALA A 129 -33.07 -4.54 6.06
CA ALA A 129 -34.02 -3.72 5.31
C ALA A 129 -34.10 -4.16 3.84
N TRP A 130 -32.95 -4.47 3.24
CA TRP A 130 -32.85 -5.03 1.88
C TRP A 130 -33.58 -6.37 1.78
N ASP A 131 -33.35 -7.29 2.71
CA ASP A 131 -33.97 -8.63 2.73
C ASP A 131 -35.51 -8.58 2.85
N LYS A 132 -36.05 -7.52 3.46
CA LYS A 132 -37.50 -7.31 3.64
C LYS A 132 -38.17 -6.63 2.44
N GLN A 133 -37.42 -6.23 1.42
CA GLN A 133 -37.95 -5.52 0.26
C GLN A 133 -38.14 -6.51 -0.89
N ALA A 134 -39.33 -6.52 -1.50
CA ALA A 134 -39.60 -7.37 -2.66
C ALA A 134 -38.75 -6.91 -3.85
N HIS A 135 -37.66 -7.62 -4.11
CA HIS A 135 -36.82 -7.40 -5.28
C HIS A 135 -37.47 -8.06 -6.48
N GLY A 136 -37.54 -7.39 -7.63
CA GLY A 136 -38.13 -7.95 -8.86
C GLY A 136 -37.38 -9.16 -9.46
N ASP A 137 -36.32 -9.63 -8.79
CA ASP A 137 -35.54 -10.83 -9.11
C ASP A 137 -35.86 -12.01 -8.15
N HIS A 138 -36.75 -11.80 -7.17
CA HIS A 138 -37.38 -12.90 -6.46
C HIS A 138 -38.51 -13.43 -7.33
N ASP A 139 -38.22 -14.46 -8.10
CA ASP A 139 -39.24 -15.25 -8.77
C ASP A 139 -40.12 -15.92 -7.71
N GLU A 140 -41.28 -15.31 -7.43
CA GLU A 140 -42.27 -15.84 -6.49
C GLU A 140 -42.96 -17.10 -7.02
N VAL A 141 -42.75 -17.47 -8.28
CA VAL A 141 -43.36 -18.67 -8.87
C VAL A 141 -42.80 -19.91 -8.15
N PRO A 142 -43.65 -20.66 -7.43
CA PRO A 142 -43.25 -21.91 -6.81
C PRO A 142 -42.62 -22.85 -7.84
N VAL A 143 -41.56 -23.56 -7.47
CA VAL A 143 -40.80 -24.45 -8.37
C VAL A 143 -41.72 -25.40 -9.15
N GLU A 144 -42.78 -25.89 -8.50
CA GLU A 144 -43.78 -26.81 -9.07
C GLU A 144 -44.60 -26.19 -10.22
N LEU A 145 -44.75 -24.87 -10.25
CA LEU A 145 -45.49 -24.13 -11.28
C LEU A 145 -44.60 -23.63 -12.42
N ARG A 146 -43.27 -23.80 -12.30
CA ARG A 146 -42.29 -23.32 -13.29
C ARG A 146 -42.22 -24.21 -14.54
N GLU A 147 -42.69 -25.46 -14.45
CA GLU A 147 -42.66 -26.47 -15.53
C GLU A 147 -43.97 -26.56 -16.34
N TYR A 148 -45.05 -25.95 -15.87
CA TYR A 148 -46.30 -25.88 -16.63
C TYR A 148 -46.25 -24.72 -17.65
N LYS A 149 -45.99 -25.05 -18.91
CA LYS A 149 -46.17 -24.16 -20.07
C LYS A 149 -47.19 -24.73 -21.04
#